data_AF-A0A957RW08-F1
#
_entry.id   AF-A0A957RW08-F1
#
_cell.length_a   1.000
_cell.length_b   1.000
_cell.length_c   1.000
_cell.angle_alpha   90.00
_cell.angle_beta   90.00
_cell.angle_gamma   90.00
#
_symmetry.space_group_name_H-M   'P 1'
#
loop_
_entity.id
_entity.type
_entity.pdbx_description
1 polymer ?
#
loop_
_entity_poly.entity_id
_entity_poly.type
_entity_poly.pdbx_seq_one_letter_code
_entity_poly.pdbx_strand_id
1 'polypeptide(L)'
;SEFQTDLAALDRLDDDALWSIARSRQTEQDLVRYTVLLEKNAAGALTLAERAELKTLRTEADRFMLRKAQAAAILRWRGHLLPPSGQF
;
A
#
# COMPACT_ATOMS: atom_id res chain seq x y z
N SER A 1 4.46 -18.71 4.86
CA SER A 1 3.71 -17.45 4.86
C SER A 1 3.61 -16.91 3.45
N GLU A 2 2.39 -16.70 2.97
CA GLU A 2 2.06 -16.16 1.63
C GLU A 2 2.82 -14.85 1.32
N PHE A 3 3.00 -14.00 2.33
CA PHE A 3 3.77 -12.76 2.24
C PHE A 3 5.22 -12.94 1.78
N GLN A 4 5.94 -13.95 2.26
CA GLN A 4 7.33 -14.18 1.83
C GLN A 4 7.42 -14.57 0.35
N THR A 5 6.36 -15.19 -0.18
CA THR A 5 6.30 -15.65 -1.58
C THR A 5 6.01 -14.50 -2.53
N ASP A 6 5.07 -13.61 -2.17
CA ASP A 6 4.82 -12.35 -2.88
C ASP A 6 6.10 -11.48 -2.99
N LEU A 7 6.94 -11.51 -1.96
CA LEU A 7 8.17 -10.72 -1.89
C LEU A 7 9.32 -11.30 -2.69
N ALA A 8 9.46 -12.63 -2.68
CA ALA A 8 10.41 -13.31 -3.56
C ALA A 8 10.04 -13.17 -5.05
N ALA A 9 8.76 -12.97 -5.36
CA ALA A 9 8.31 -12.66 -6.72
C ALA A 9 8.70 -11.23 -7.14
N LEU A 10 8.62 -10.25 -6.22
CA LEU A 10 9.05 -8.87 -6.46
C LEU A 10 10.53 -8.77 -6.86
N ASP A 11 11.41 -9.57 -6.26
CA ASP A 11 12.84 -9.56 -6.56
C ASP A 11 13.17 -10.03 -8.00
N ARG A 12 12.26 -10.81 -8.61
CA ARG A 12 12.36 -11.29 -9.99
C ARG A 12 11.76 -10.32 -11.03
N LEU A 13 11.13 -9.24 -10.59
CA LEU A 13 10.55 -8.24 -11.50
C LEU A 13 11.63 -7.36 -12.13
N ASP A 14 11.35 -6.89 -13.34
CA ASP A 14 12.14 -5.86 -14.01
C ASP A 14 11.91 -4.48 -13.38
N ASP A 15 12.79 -3.54 -13.71
CA ASP A 15 12.76 -2.21 -13.11
C ASP A 15 11.47 -1.46 -13.45
N ASP A 16 10.88 -1.67 -14.62
CA ASP A 16 9.63 -1.04 -15.04
C ASP A 16 8.43 -1.51 -14.20
N ALA A 17 8.32 -2.82 -13.93
CA ALA A 17 7.30 -3.36 -13.04
C ALA A 17 7.50 -2.88 -11.60
N LEU A 18 8.75 -2.82 -11.13
CA LEU A 18 9.07 -2.26 -9.81
C LEU A 18 8.69 -0.78 -9.72
N TRP A 19 8.94 0.01 -10.76
CA TRP A 19 8.54 1.41 -10.84
C TRP A 19 7.03 1.61 -10.91
N SER A 20 6.32 0.71 -11.59
CA SER A 20 4.85 0.71 -11.63
C SER A 20 4.27 0.48 -10.22
N ILE A 21 4.82 -0.49 -9.49
CA ILE A 21 4.41 -0.78 -8.11
C ILE A 21 4.80 0.40 -7.19
N ALA A 22 6.05 0.87 -7.23
CA ALA A 22 6.53 1.97 -6.39
C ALA A 22 5.75 3.29 -6.62
N ARG A 23 5.26 3.53 -7.84
CA ARG A 23 4.45 4.72 -8.18
C ARG A 23 2.95 4.49 -8.13
N SER A 24 2.49 3.26 -7.96
CA SER A 24 1.06 2.95 -7.88
C SER A 24 0.39 3.75 -6.78
N ARG A 25 -0.81 4.26 -7.06
CA ARG A 25 -1.64 4.97 -6.07
C ARG A 25 -2.76 4.05 -5.65
N GLN A 26 -3.10 4.10 -4.37
CA GLN A 26 -4.33 3.49 -3.87
C GLN A 26 -5.51 4.19 -4.58
N THR A 27 -6.56 3.44 -4.92
CA THR A 27 -7.65 4.02 -5.70
C THR A 27 -8.32 5.13 -4.90
N GLU A 28 -8.78 6.17 -5.59
CA GLU A 28 -9.45 7.32 -4.96
C GLU A 28 -10.69 6.86 -4.17
N GLN A 29 -11.35 5.79 -4.65
CA GLN A 29 -12.49 5.17 -3.98
C GLN A 29 -12.12 4.54 -2.63
N ASP A 30 -10.98 3.84 -2.54
CA ASP A 30 -10.51 3.24 -1.28
C ASP A 30 -10.13 4.32 -0.26
N LEU A 31 -9.51 5.41 -0.71
CA LEU A 31 -9.14 6.54 0.15
C LEU A 31 -10.36 7.29 0.69
N VAL A 32 -11.36 7.54 -0.16
CA VAL A 32 -12.63 8.15 0.26
C VAL A 32 -13.34 7.25 1.26
N ARG A 33 -13.43 5.95 0.99
CA ARG A 33 -14.07 4.99 1.90
C ARG A 33 -13.35 4.89 3.24
N TYR A 34 -12.02 4.84 3.22
CA TYR A 34 -11.19 4.81 4.42
C TYR A 34 -11.38 6.08 5.27
N THR A 35 -11.45 7.26 4.64
CA THR A 35 -11.71 8.54 5.31
C THR A 35 -13.07 8.56 6.00
N VAL A 36 -14.13 8.14 5.29
CA VAL A 36 -15.50 8.05 5.85
C VAL A 36 -15.56 7.11 7.05
N LEU A 37 -14.87 5.96 6.98
CA LEU A 37 -14.83 5.01 8.10
C LEU A 37 -14.02 5.53 9.28
N LEU A 38 -12.96 6.31 9.05
CA LEU A 38 -12.20 7.00 10.10
C LEU A 38 -13.02 8.08 10.80
N GLU A 39 -13.79 8.88 10.05
CA GLU A 39 -14.69 9.89 10.61
C GLU A 39 -15.78 9.23 11.47
N LYS A 40 -16.38 8.14 10.99
CA LYS A 40 -17.33 7.34 11.78
C LYS A 40 -16.68 6.70 13.01
N ASN A 41 -15.41 6.30 12.93
CA ASN A 41 -14.66 5.78 14.07
C ASN A 41 -14.46 6.84 15.14
N ALA A 42 -14.03 8.03 14.73
CA ALA A 42 -13.83 9.18 15.62
C ALA A 42 -15.14 9.62 16.28
N ALA A 43 -16.26 9.53 15.56
CA ALA A 43 -17.60 9.78 16.09
C ALA A 43 -18.16 8.65 16.97
N GLY A 44 -17.43 7.52 17.12
CA GLY A 44 -17.90 6.35 17.88
C GLY A 44 -19.08 5.62 17.24
N ALA A 45 -19.45 5.95 16.00
CA ALA A 45 -20.64 5.47 15.31
C ALA A 45 -20.38 4.22 14.43
N LEU A 46 -19.17 3.65 14.49
CA LEU A 46 -18.81 2.46 13.74
C LEU A 46 -19.60 1.23 14.17
N THR A 47 -20.33 0.65 13.21
CA THR A 47 -20.94 -0.67 13.35
C THR A 47 -19.88 -1.79 13.36
N LEU A 48 -20.29 -2.98 13.78
CA LEU A 48 -19.40 -4.16 13.79
C LEU A 48 -18.90 -4.52 12.38
N ALA A 49 -19.78 -4.39 11.38
CA ALA A 49 -19.47 -4.62 9.98
C ALA A 49 -18.45 -3.59 9.45
N GLU A 50 -18.65 -2.31 9.75
CA GLU A 50 -17.73 -1.25 9.34
C GLU A 50 -16.37 -1.33 10.05
N ARG A 51 -16.30 -1.86 11.29
CA ARG A 51 -15.01 -2.16 11.96
C ARG A 51 -14.25 -3.27 11.25
N ALA A 52 -14.95 -4.32 10.82
CA ALA A 52 -14.34 -5.39 10.04
C ALA A 52 -13.84 -4.84 8.69
N GLU A 53 -14.64 -4.02 8.02
CA GLU A 53 -14.27 -3.34 6.77
C GLU A 53 -13.04 -2.43 6.96
N LEU A 54 -13.01 -1.59 8.01
CA LEU A 54 -11.88 -0.73 8.32
C LEU A 54 -10.60 -1.52 8.60
N LYS A 55 -10.70 -2.67 9.29
CA LYS A 55 -9.57 -3.56 9.55
C LYS A 55 -9.04 -4.19 8.26
N THR A 56 -9.92 -4.59 7.35
CA THR A 56 -9.55 -5.11 6.03
C THR A 56 -8.85 -4.04 5.20
N LEU A 57 -9.47 -2.85 5.06
CA LEU A 57 -8.90 -1.72 4.33
C LEU A 57 -7.52 -1.32 4.87
N ARG A 58 -7.35 -1.32 6.20
CA ARG A 58 -6.05 -1.05 6.82
C ARG A 58 -5.02 -2.12 6.49
N THR A 59 -5.39 -3.40 6.56
CA THR A 59 -4.49 -4.51 6.22
C THR A 59 -4.08 -4.47 4.76
N GLU A 60 -4.99 -4.11 3.86
CA GLU A 60 -4.71 -3.95 2.44
C GLU A 60 -3.82 -2.73 2.15
N ALA A 61 -4.09 -1.60 2.81
CA ALA A 61 -3.25 -0.41 2.74
C ALA A 61 -1.82 -0.68 3.26
N ASP A 62 -1.69 -1.37 4.39
CA ASP A 62 -0.40 -1.76 4.96
C ASP A 62 0.36 -2.70 4.01
N ARG A 63 -0.33 -3.68 3.41
CA ARG A 63 0.26 -4.59 2.40
C ARG A 63 0.71 -3.82 1.16
N PHE A 64 -0.09 -2.86 0.71
CA PHE A 64 0.22 -2.01 -0.43
C PHE A 64 1.47 -1.17 -0.16
N MET A 65 1.54 -0.49 0.99
CA MET A 65 2.70 0.28 1.42
C MET A 65 3.95 -0.59 1.56
N LEU A 66 3.83 -1.80 2.10
CA LEU A 66 4.95 -2.74 2.24
C LEU A 66 5.52 -3.14 0.87
N ARG A 67 4.66 -3.51 -0.10
CA ARG A 67 5.09 -3.81 -1.47
C ARG A 67 5.77 -2.62 -2.14
N LYS A 68 5.25 -1.40 -1.94
CA LYS A 68 5.87 -0.18 -2.46
C LYS A 68 7.24 0.07 -1.86
N ALA A 69 7.36 -0.06 -0.53
CA ALA A 69 8.62 0.12 0.18
C ALA A 69 9.67 -0.91 -0.26
N GLN A 70 9.27 -2.14 -0.56
CA GLN A 70 10.17 -3.17 -1.06
C GLN A 70 10.54 -2.97 -2.53
N ALA A 71 9.60 -2.61 -3.40
CA ALA A 71 9.92 -2.25 -4.77
C ALA A 71 10.90 -1.07 -4.82
N ALA A 72 10.65 -0.06 -3.98
CA ALA A 72 11.56 1.06 -3.75
C ALA A 72 12.94 0.60 -3.24
N ALA A 73 13.00 -0.29 -2.25
CA ALA A 73 14.26 -0.81 -1.73
C ALA A 73 15.04 -1.56 -2.82
N ILE A 74 14.39 -2.42 -3.61
CA ILE A 74 15.02 -3.15 -4.71
C ILE A 74 15.57 -2.17 -5.76
N LEU A 75 14.78 -1.18 -6.17
CA LEU A 75 15.22 -0.14 -7.11
C LEU A 75 16.46 0.61 -6.60
N ARG A 76 16.48 0.98 -5.31
CA ARG A 76 17.66 1.61 -4.67
C ARG A 76 18.88 0.71 -4.68
N TRP A 77 18.70 -0.58 -4.38
CA TRP A 77 19.78 -1.57 -4.43
C TRP A 77 20.32 -1.77 -5.84
N ARG A 78 19.48 -1.63 -6.88
CA ARG A 78 19.86 -1.66 -8.30
C ARG A 78 20.50 -0.35 -8.80
N GLY A 79 20.65 0.66 -7.93
CA GLY A 79 21.29 1.93 -8.25
C GLY A 79 20.35 3.04 -8.72
N HIS A 80 19.03 2.83 -8.66
CA HIS A 80 18.05 3.86 -9.00
C HIS A 80 17.82 4.82 -7.83
N LEU A 81 17.98 6.12 -8.07
CA LEU A 81 17.60 7.17 -7.14
C LEU A 81 16.09 7.38 -7.21
N LEU A 82 15.35 6.83 -6.25
CA LEU A 82 13.95 7.22 -6.06
C LEU A 82 13.90 8.72 -5.72
N PRO A 83 13.08 9.52 -6.43
CA PRO A 83 12.84 10.88 -5.99
C PRO A 83 12.26 10.84 -4.57
N PRO A 84 12.65 11.77 -3.68
CA PRO A 84 12.11 11.84 -2.34
C PRO A 84 10.59 11.90 -2.43
N SER A 85 9.93 11.05 -1.66
CA SER A 85 8.47 10.96 -1.54
C SER A 85 7.91 12.32 -1.12
N GLY A 86 7.61 13.17 -2.08
CA GLY A 86 7.18 14.55 -1.85
C GLY A 86 6.68 15.30 -3.09
N GLN A 87 6.76 14.72 -4.28
CA GLN A 87 6.16 15.30 -5.49
C GLN A 87 5.59 14.20 -6.38
N PHE A 88 4.42 13.68 -6.02
CA PHE A 88 3.50 13.08 -6.98
C PHE A 88 2.08 13.43 -6.58
#